data_AF-A0A9X3ILW9-F1
#
_entry.id   AF-A0A9X3ILW9-F1
#
_cell.length_a   1.000
_cell.length_b   1.000
_cell.length_c   1.000
_cell.angle_alpha   90.00
_cell.angle_beta   90.00
_cell.angle_gamma   90.00
#
_symmetry.space_group_name_H-M   'P 1'
#
loop_
_entity.id
_entity.type
_entity.pdbx_description
1 polymer ?
#
loop_
_entity_poly.entity_id
_entity_poly.type
_entity_poly.pdbx_seq_one_letter_code
_entity_poly.pdbx_strand_id
1 'polypeptide(L)'
;MTRIDRHGVVPGLAGAALGLLAALAPAFALSSDAQAIVDRVRATTPNLHPVCSDRGKLTQVVTAATIALAEAKKINGDHAIARAAGQEAGRYLYFHCPS
;
A
#
# COMPACT_ATOMS: atom_id res chain seq x y z
N MET A 1 -0.46 -63.30 -11.19
CA MET A 1 -0.67 -63.09 -9.74
C MET A 1 -0.07 -61.74 -9.38
N THR A 2 -0.92 -60.81 -8.89
CA THR A 2 -0.64 -59.65 -7.98
C THR A 2 0.51 -58.67 -8.31
N ARG A 3 0.39 -57.34 -8.25
CA ARG A 3 -0.56 -56.44 -7.56
C ARG A 3 -0.39 -55.02 -8.15
N ILE A 4 -1.49 -54.30 -8.30
CA ILE A 4 -1.57 -52.88 -8.67
C ILE A 4 -1.42 -52.06 -7.39
N ASP A 5 -0.53 -51.05 -7.34
CA ASP A 5 -0.64 -49.96 -6.37
C ASP A 5 -0.17 -48.62 -6.94
N ARG A 6 -1.18 -47.77 -7.21
CA ARG A 6 -1.25 -46.30 -7.10
C ARG A 6 -0.01 -45.46 -7.47
N HIS A 7 0.04 -45.04 -8.74
CA HIS A 7 0.47 -43.69 -9.09
C HIS A 7 -0.73 -42.90 -9.60
N GLY A 8 -1.48 -42.33 -8.66
CA GLY A 8 -2.56 -41.41 -8.94
C GLY A 8 -2.03 -39.99 -9.08
N VAL A 9 -2.31 -39.39 -10.24
CA VAL A 9 -2.59 -37.97 -10.44
C VAL A 9 -1.38 -37.04 -10.54
N VAL A 10 -0.89 -36.89 -11.77
CA VAL A 10 -0.54 -35.57 -12.32
C VAL A 10 -1.62 -35.21 -13.34
N PRO A 11 -2.28 -34.06 -13.20
CA PRO A 11 -2.37 -33.19 -14.37
C PRO A 11 -2.08 -31.72 -14.02
N GLY A 12 -1.53 -31.03 -15.00
CA GLY A 12 -0.90 -29.72 -14.90
C GLY A 12 -1.75 -28.60 -14.31
N LEU A 13 -1.07 -27.77 -13.53
CA LEU A 13 -1.38 -26.35 -13.44
C LEU A 13 -0.36 -25.61 -14.30
N ALA A 14 -0.75 -25.48 -15.57
CA ALA A 14 -0.25 -24.41 -16.43
C ALA A 14 -0.60 -23.06 -15.79
N GLY A 15 0.35 -22.12 -15.87
CA GLY A 15 0.03 -20.70 -15.94
C GLY A 15 -0.60 -20.07 -14.69
N ALA A 16 0.20 -19.83 -13.67
CA ALA A 16 0.06 -18.62 -12.88
C ALA A 16 1.43 -17.93 -12.88
N ALA A 17 1.72 -17.25 -13.99
CA ALA A 17 2.67 -16.17 -13.99
C ALA A 17 2.28 -15.26 -12.82
N LEU A 18 3.12 -15.23 -11.78
CA LEU A 18 3.05 -14.26 -10.70
C LEU A 18 3.23 -12.88 -11.33
N GLY A 19 2.11 -12.32 -11.77
CA GLY A 19 1.95 -10.93 -12.14
C GLY A 19 2.17 -10.09 -10.91
N LEU A 20 3.43 -9.76 -10.67
CA LEU A 20 3.82 -8.60 -9.88
C LEU A 20 4.72 -7.75 -10.76
N LEU A 21 4.13 -7.27 -11.86
CA LEU A 21 4.42 -5.93 -12.36
C LEU A 21 3.92 -4.94 -11.29
N ALA A 22 4.61 -4.88 -10.15
CA ALA A 22 4.62 -3.67 -9.35
C ALA A 22 5.43 -2.68 -10.18
N ALA A 23 4.67 -1.96 -11.00
CA ALA A 23 5.14 -0.94 -11.90
C ALA A 23 6.15 -0.03 -11.22
N LEU A 24 7.17 0.34 -11.99
CA LEU A 24 8.04 1.47 -11.75
C LEU A 24 7.20 2.71 -11.44
N ALA A 25 6.98 3.01 -10.17
CA ALA A 25 6.84 4.40 -9.75
C ALA A 25 8.24 4.85 -9.37
N PRO A 26 8.76 5.96 -9.91
CA PRO A 26 9.90 6.60 -9.29
C PRO A 26 9.39 6.99 -7.90
N ALA A 27 9.76 6.20 -6.89
CA ALA A 27 9.62 6.62 -5.53
C ALA A 27 10.45 7.90 -5.45
N PHE A 28 9.77 9.05 -5.52
CA PHE A 28 10.19 10.18 -4.72
C PHE A 28 10.62 9.58 -3.39
N ALA A 29 11.87 9.83 -2.98
CA ALA A 29 12.48 9.18 -1.82
C ALA A 29 11.69 9.57 -0.56
N LEU A 30 10.54 8.94 -0.39
CA LEU A 30 9.64 9.13 0.71
C LEU A 30 10.33 8.53 1.93
N SER A 31 10.18 9.20 3.07
CA SER A 31 10.56 8.55 4.32
C SER A 31 9.82 7.21 4.47
N SER A 32 10.45 6.24 5.12
CA SER A 32 9.84 4.92 5.35
C SER A 32 8.46 5.02 6.02
N ASP A 33 8.29 5.99 6.92
CA ASP A 33 7.02 6.28 7.57
C ASP A 33 5.99 6.85 6.59
N ALA A 34 6.39 7.79 5.73
CA ALA A 34 5.51 8.34 4.70
C ALA A 34 5.06 7.26 3.72
N GLN A 35 5.95 6.34 3.35
CA GLN A 35 5.62 5.24 2.46
C GLN A 35 4.57 4.31 3.07
N ALA A 36 4.73 3.96 4.35
CA ALA A 36 3.71 3.20 5.08
C ALA A 36 2.35 3.92 5.13
N ILE A 37 2.35 5.25 5.30
CA ILE A 37 1.13 6.06 5.27
C ILE A 37 0.47 6.02 3.89
N VAL A 38 1.25 6.17 2.81
CA VAL A 38 0.74 6.09 1.42
C VAL A 38 0.12 4.72 1.15
N ASP A 39 0.80 3.64 1.52
CA ASP A 39 0.28 2.27 1.37
C ASP A 39 -1.02 2.07 2.16
N ARG A 40 -1.06 2.55 3.40
CA ARG A 40 -2.27 2.47 4.23
C ARG A 40 -3.43 3.25 3.61
N VAL A 41 -3.19 4.47 3.13
CA VAL A 41 -4.21 5.29 2.48
C VAL A 41 -4.72 4.63 1.20
N ARG A 42 -3.84 4.05 0.38
CA ARG A 42 -4.23 3.30 -0.83
C ARG A 42 -5.05 2.05 -0.49
N ALA A 43 -4.68 1.36 0.58
CA ALA A 43 -5.40 0.17 1.04
C ALA A 43 -6.79 0.48 1.63
N THR A 44 -6.94 1.60 2.35
CA THR A 44 -8.23 2.00 2.95
C THR A 44 -9.10 2.81 2.01
N THR A 45 -8.51 3.46 1.00
CA THR A 45 -9.18 4.37 0.07
C THR A 45 -8.89 3.96 -1.37
N PRO A 46 -9.47 2.85 -1.86
CA PRO A 46 -9.22 2.36 -3.22
C PRO A 46 -9.70 3.35 -4.30
N ASN A 47 -10.68 4.21 -4.01
CA ASN A 47 -11.12 5.33 -4.85
C ASN A 47 -10.53 6.66 -4.36
N LEU A 48 -9.22 6.83 -4.53
CA LEU A 48 -8.45 8.01 -4.09
C LEU A 48 -8.76 9.27 -4.90
N HIS A 49 -9.37 9.13 -6.08
CA HIS A 49 -9.66 10.20 -7.03
C HIS A 49 -10.43 11.41 -6.48
N PRO A 50 -11.64 11.22 -5.90
CA PRO A 50 -12.37 12.33 -5.29
C PRO A 50 -11.66 12.89 -4.05
N VAL A 51 -10.83 12.06 -3.39
CA VAL A 51 -10.10 12.43 -2.18
C VAL A 51 -8.91 13.32 -2.51
N CYS A 52 -8.17 13.05 -3.59
CA CYS A 52 -7.06 13.91 -4.02
C CYS A 52 -7.53 15.25 -4.57
N SER A 53 -8.69 15.28 -5.23
CA SER A 53 -9.28 16.52 -5.75
C SER A 53 -9.69 17.48 -4.63
N ASP A 54 -9.98 16.94 -3.44
CA ASP A 54 -10.33 17.70 -2.25
C ASP A 54 -9.18 17.65 -1.23
N ARG A 55 -8.38 18.72 -1.21
CA ARG A 55 -7.21 18.84 -0.32
C ARG A 55 -7.57 18.65 1.15
N GLY A 56 -8.78 19.04 1.57
CA GLY A 56 -9.27 18.85 2.93
C GLY A 56 -9.48 17.37 3.24
N LYS A 57 -10.16 16.65 2.35
CA LYS A 57 -10.38 15.20 2.48
C LYS A 57 -9.08 14.41 2.42
N LEU A 58 -8.18 14.75 1.49
CA LEU A 58 -6.87 14.11 1.43
C LEU A 58 -6.11 14.26 2.74
N THR A 59 -6.09 15.46 3.30
CA THR A 59 -5.44 15.73 4.58
C THR A 59 -6.06 14.91 5.72
N GLN A 60 -7.40 14.80 5.76
CA GLN A 60 -8.09 13.98 6.77
C GLN A 60 -7.72 12.50 6.66
N VAL A 61 -7.76 11.93 5.46
CA VAL A 61 -7.47 10.51 5.23
C VAL A 61 -6.00 10.19 5.56
N VAL A 62 -5.08 11.05 5.16
CA VAL A 62 -3.65 10.89 5.44
C VAL A 62 -3.37 11.03 6.94
N THR A 63 -4.03 12.00 7.61
CA THR A 63 -3.90 12.18 9.06
C THR A 63 -4.44 10.95 9.80
N ALA A 64 -5.60 10.43 9.40
CA ALA A 64 -6.17 9.22 9.99
C ALA A 64 -5.26 8.00 9.80
N ALA A 65 -4.67 7.84 8.61
CA ALA A 65 -3.71 6.77 8.35
C ALA A 65 -2.43 6.93 9.18
N THR A 66 -1.93 8.15 9.35
CA THR A 66 -0.76 8.47 10.18
C THR A 66 -1.03 8.11 11.64
N ILE A 67 -2.17 8.53 12.20
CA ILE A 67 -2.56 8.22 13.58
C ILE A 67 -2.70 6.70 13.75
N ALA A 68 -3.41 6.02 12.85
CA ALA A 68 -3.59 4.57 12.93
C ALA A 68 -2.25 3.80 12.89
N LEU A 69 -1.29 4.27 12.09
CA LEU A 69 0.05 3.68 12.04
C LEU A 69 0.89 4.00 13.28
N ALA A 70 0.77 5.21 13.83
CA ALA A 70 1.43 5.59 15.07
C ALA A 70 0.91 4.77 16.26
N GLU A 71 -0.42 4.61 16.36
CA GLU A 71 -1.09 3.75 17.35
C GLU A 71 -0.69 2.29 17.20
N ALA A 72 -0.57 1.79 15.96
CA ALA A 72 -0.08 0.45 15.67
C ALA A 72 1.44 0.29 15.85
N LYS A 73 2.17 1.34 16.26
CA LYS A 73 3.63 1.39 16.36
C LYS A 73 4.35 0.94 15.09
N LYS A 74 3.76 1.23 13.93
CA LYS A 74 4.27 0.91 12.59
C LYS A 74 5.11 2.03 11.99
N ILE A 75 5.00 3.25 12.52
CA ILE A 75 5.83 4.41 12.19
C ILE A 75 6.47 4.96 13.46
N ASN A 76 7.41 5.89 13.32
CA ASN A 76 8.02 6.55 14.47
C ASN A 76 6.94 7.19 15.36
N GLY A 77 6.97 6.87 16.66
CA GLY A 77 6.01 7.39 17.65
C GLY A 77 6.25 8.86 18.02
N ASP A 78 7.35 9.47 17.55
CA ASP A 78 7.55 10.90 17.68
C ASP A 78 6.53 11.68 16.85
N HIS A 79 5.75 12.53 17.54
CA HIS A 79 4.67 13.29 16.92
C HIS A 79 5.16 14.24 15.81
N ALA A 80 6.38 14.78 15.91
CA ALA A 80 6.93 15.66 14.90
C ALA A 80 7.31 14.85 13.64
N ILE A 81 7.93 13.67 13.82
CA ILE A 81 8.30 12.79 12.71
C ILE A 81 7.05 12.22 12.03
N ALA A 82 6.08 11.73 12.79
CA ALA A 82 4.81 11.23 12.25
C ALA A 82 4.07 12.32 11.46
N ARG A 83 4.04 13.56 11.97
CA ARG A 83 3.42 14.70 11.27
C ARG A 83 4.18 15.06 9.99
N ALA A 84 5.51 15.06 10.01
CA ALA A 84 6.32 15.31 8.82
C ALA A 84 6.09 14.22 7.74
N ALA A 85 6.08 12.95 8.15
CA ALA A 85 5.78 11.81 7.28
C ALA A 85 4.37 11.91 6.69
N GLY A 86 3.37 12.30 7.48
CA GLY A 86 2.01 12.53 7.00
C GLY A 86 1.93 13.66 5.97
N GLN A 87 2.65 14.77 6.18
CA GLN A 87 2.69 15.87 5.21
C GLN A 87 3.37 15.45 3.89
N GLU A 88 4.45 14.69 3.98
CA GLU A 88 5.15 14.14 2.83
C GLU A 88 4.26 13.18 2.03
N ALA A 89 3.61 12.23 2.71
CA ALA A 89 2.67 11.29 2.12
C ALA A 89 1.48 11.99 1.45
N GLY A 90 0.88 12.97 2.13
CA GLY A 90 -0.23 13.74 1.58
C GLY A 90 0.17 14.56 0.36
N ARG A 91 1.36 15.15 0.37
CA ARG A 91 1.89 15.89 -0.79
C ARG A 91 2.17 14.94 -1.95
N TYR A 92 2.74 13.77 -1.70
CA TYR A 92 2.93 12.74 -2.71
C TYR A 92 1.61 12.28 -3.33
N LEU A 93 0.61 11.94 -2.51
CA LEU A 93 -0.70 11.50 -2.99
C LEU A 93 -1.42 12.58 -3.80
N TYR A 94 -1.24 13.86 -3.43
CA TYR A 94 -1.79 14.98 -4.19
C TYR A 94 -1.17 15.09 -5.59
N PHE A 95 0.16 14.98 -5.70
CA PHE A 95 0.87 15.07 -6.98
C PHE A 95 0.77 13.80 -7.83
N HIS A 96 0.64 12.63 -7.20
CA HIS A 96 0.59 11.31 -7.84
C HIS A 96 -0.80 10.68 -7.77
N CYS A 97 -1.84 11.50 -7.77
CA CYS A 97 -3.17 10.95 -7.77
C CYS A 97 -3.42 10.25 -9.12
N PRO A 98 -3.78 8.95 -9.12
CA PRO A 98 -3.99 8.22 -10.36
C PRO A 98 -5.21 8.83 -11.07
N SER A 99 -5.01 9.43 -12.24
CA SER A 99 -6.04 9.96 -13.15
C SER A 99 -7.02 8.91 -13.64
#